data_AF-T1C9U0-F1
#
_entry.id   AF-T1C9U0-F1
#
_cell.length_a   1.000
_cell.length_b   1.000
_cell.length_c   1.000
_cell.angle_alpha   90.00
_cell.angle_beta   90.00
_cell.angle_gamma   90.00
#
_symmetry.space_group_name_H-M   'P 1'
#
loop_
_entity.id
_entity.type
_entity.pdbx_description
1 polymer ?
#
loop_
_entity_poly.entity_id
_entity_poly.type
_entity_poly.pdbx_seq_one_letter_code
_entity_poly.pdbx_strand_id
1 'polypeptide(L)'
;DLSNDAMDELGRMGIKTGLKQHMVIKHHASPTNIGMNSQLTQSMLATRPNIRDALKISSKFLLETDYVDDPMKPGKVISPDSVPKRALMIRGEYHNHEKIFHEIFYDLPSRIYDPNLFEI
;
A
#
# COMPACT_ATOMS: atom_id res chain seq x y z
N ASP A 1 -4.73 -1.99 15.71
CA ASP A 1 -4.56 -1.18 14.48
C ASP A 1 -4.85 0.29 14.82
N LEU A 2 -4.43 1.25 13.99
CA LEU A 2 -4.70 2.67 14.23
C LEU A 2 -6.19 2.99 14.04
N SER A 3 -6.74 3.86 14.89
CA SER A 3 -8.07 4.44 14.70
C SER A 3 -8.06 5.54 13.63
N ASN A 4 -9.24 5.94 13.15
CA ASN A 4 -9.38 7.10 12.26
C ASN A 4 -8.80 8.37 12.90
N ASP A 5 -9.13 8.62 14.17
CA ASP A 5 -8.64 9.82 14.88
C ASP A 5 -7.11 9.83 14.97
N ALA A 6 -6.49 8.67 15.21
CA ALA A 6 -5.03 8.55 15.25
C ALA A 6 -4.40 8.81 13.88
N MET A 7 -5.00 8.29 12.79
CA MET A 7 -4.52 8.56 11.43
C MET A 7 -4.68 10.05 11.06
N ASP A 8 -5.79 10.68 11.47
CA ASP A 8 -6.01 12.11 11.23
C ASP A 8 -5.03 12.97 12.02
N GLU A 9 -4.72 12.61 13.26
CA GLU A 9 -3.70 13.27 14.06
C GLU A 9 -2.31 13.19 13.40
N LEU A 10 -1.90 12.00 12.96
CA LEU A 10 -0.66 11.82 12.21
C LEU A 10 -0.63 12.67 10.92
N GLY A 11 -1.75 12.75 10.21
CA GLY A 11 -1.89 13.62 9.04
C GLY A 11 -1.71 15.11 9.39
N ARG A 12 -2.28 15.58 10.51
CA ARG A 12 -2.08 16.95 11.00
C ARG A 12 -0.63 17.21 11.43
N MET A 13 0.04 16.22 12.01
CA MET A 13 1.47 16.31 12.34
C MET A 13 2.31 16.47 11.08
N GLY A 14 2.03 15.70 10.03
CA GLY A 14 2.70 15.84 8.72
C GLY A 14 2.51 17.24 8.11
N ILE A 15 1.29 17.78 8.15
CA ILE A 15 1.02 19.14 7.65
C ILE A 15 1.87 20.18 8.41
N LYS A 16 2.01 20.05 9.73
CA LYS A 16 2.82 20.98 10.54
C LYS A 16 4.30 20.97 10.17
N THR A 17 4.82 19.90 9.57
CA THR A 17 6.20 19.82 9.07
C THR A 17 6.34 20.23 7.60
N GLY A 18 5.25 20.63 6.95
CA GLY A 18 5.21 20.98 5.53
C GLY A 18 4.97 19.79 4.59
N LEU A 19 4.72 18.58 5.12
CA LEU A 19 4.38 17.41 4.32
C LEU A 19 2.90 17.42 3.92
N LYS A 20 2.62 16.98 2.69
CA LYS A 20 1.24 16.68 2.27
C LYS A 20 0.79 15.40 2.97
N GLN A 21 -0.50 15.28 3.33
CA GLN A 21 -1.00 14.12 4.08
C GLN A 21 -0.75 12.78 3.37
N HIS A 22 -0.84 12.72 2.04
CA HIS A 22 -0.56 11.50 1.28
C HIS A 22 0.91 11.06 1.31
N MET A 23 1.83 11.93 1.75
CA MET A 23 3.24 11.58 1.94
C MET A 23 3.49 10.91 3.30
N VAL A 24 2.49 10.89 4.19
CA VAL A 24 2.54 10.12 5.43
C VAL A 24 1.92 8.75 5.16
N ILE A 25 2.71 7.69 5.35
CA ILE A 25 2.38 6.32 4.95
C ILE A 25 2.11 5.46 6.20
N LYS A 26 0.91 4.90 6.28
CA LYS A 26 0.56 3.86 7.25
C LYS A 26 1.02 2.51 6.72
N HIS A 27 2.15 2.03 7.22
CA HIS A 27 2.62 0.66 7.00
C HIS A 27 1.76 -0.36 7.77
N HIS A 28 1.82 -1.62 7.35
CA HIS A 28 1.01 -2.71 7.89
C HIS A 28 -0.49 -2.41 7.83
N ALA A 29 -0.95 -1.73 6.79
CA ALA A 29 -2.36 -1.49 6.53
C ALA A 29 -3.13 -2.81 6.41
N SER A 30 -4.33 -2.82 6.97
CA SER A 30 -5.31 -3.87 6.80
C SER A 30 -6.37 -3.43 5.78
N PRO A 31 -7.12 -4.36 5.15
CA PRO A 31 -8.23 -4.01 4.27
C PRO A 31 -9.28 -3.12 4.93
N THR A 32 -9.46 -3.21 6.26
CA THR A 32 -10.37 -2.31 6.97
C THR A 32 -9.86 -0.88 7.03
N ASN A 33 -8.54 -0.65 7.06
CA ASN A 33 -8.00 0.71 6.92
C ASN A 33 -8.31 1.29 5.54
N ILE A 34 -8.26 0.48 4.49
CA ILE A 34 -8.57 0.95 3.12
C ILE A 34 -10.00 1.50 3.01
N GLY A 35 -10.93 0.97 3.82
CA GLY A 35 -12.30 1.48 3.92
C GLY A 35 -12.47 2.71 4.79
N MET A 36 -11.42 3.15 5.49
CA MET A 36 -11.46 4.37 6.30
C MET A 36 -11.27 5.59 5.40
N ASN A 37 -12.03 6.66 5.67
CA ASN A 37 -11.90 7.93 4.94
C ASN A 37 -10.67 8.73 5.42
N SER A 38 -9.48 8.14 5.27
CA SER A 38 -8.21 8.76 5.63
C SER A 38 -7.52 9.37 4.42
N GLN A 39 -6.83 10.49 4.64
CA GLN A 39 -5.99 11.13 3.63
C GLN A 39 -4.54 10.62 3.64
N LEU A 40 -4.21 9.73 4.58
CA LEU A 40 -2.91 9.06 4.63
C LEU A 40 -2.83 8.01 3.53
N THR A 41 -1.65 7.83 2.96
CA THR A 41 -1.41 6.67 2.11
C THR A 41 -1.33 5.42 2.99
N GLN A 42 -1.92 4.33 2.53
CA GLN A 42 -1.91 3.05 3.24
C GLN A 42 -1.09 2.04 2.44
N SER A 43 -0.16 1.36 3.11
CA SER A 43 0.70 0.33 2.53
C SER A 43 0.43 -1.01 3.20
N MET A 44 0.06 -2.00 2.40
CA MET A 44 -0.50 -3.26 2.87
C MET A 44 0.39 -4.45 2.49
N LEU A 45 0.54 -5.40 3.42
CA LEU A 45 1.29 -6.63 3.15
C LEU A 45 0.73 -7.35 1.93
N ALA A 46 1.62 -7.72 1.00
CA ALA A 46 1.34 -8.31 -0.30
C ALA A 46 0.88 -9.78 -0.22
N THR A 47 -0.22 -10.03 0.46
CA THR A 47 -0.83 -11.37 0.61
C THR A 47 -2.07 -11.52 -0.27
N ARG A 48 -2.43 -12.77 -0.61
CA ARG A 48 -3.67 -13.12 -1.35
C ARG A 48 -4.92 -12.51 -0.68
N PRO A 49 -5.18 -12.76 0.62
CA PRO A 49 -6.41 -12.31 1.26
C PRO A 49 -6.51 -10.79 1.30
N ASN A 50 -5.44 -10.11 1.72
CA ASN A 50 -5.38 -8.66 1.80
C ASN A 50 -5.78 -7.97 0.50
N ILE A 51 -5.20 -8.41 -0.63
CA ILE A 51 -5.49 -7.80 -1.93
C ILE A 51 -6.92 -8.06 -2.36
N ARG A 52 -7.40 -9.29 -2.20
CA ARG A 52 -8.78 -9.63 -2.59
C ARG A 52 -9.80 -8.84 -1.78
N ASP A 53 -9.54 -8.59 -0.51
CA ASP A 53 -10.44 -7.82 0.35
C ASP A 53 -10.33 -6.33 0.12
N ALA A 54 -9.12 -5.78 -0.05
CA ALA A 54 -8.93 -4.36 -0.32
C ALA A 54 -9.50 -3.95 -1.69
N LEU A 55 -9.32 -4.76 -2.74
CA LEU A 55 -9.83 -4.44 -4.08
C LEU A 55 -11.37 -4.45 -4.17
N LYS A 56 -12.09 -5.01 -3.18
CA LYS A 56 -13.55 -4.83 -3.07
C LYS A 56 -13.93 -3.42 -2.66
N ILE A 57 -13.00 -2.66 -2.08
CA ILE A 57 -13.20 -1.35 -1.48
C ILE A 57 -12.57 -0.26 -2.36
N SER A 58 -11.28 -0.40 -2.67
CA SER A 58 -10.48 0.59 -3.40
C SER A 58 -9.20 -0.04 -3.93
N SER A 59 -8.60 0.58 -4.95
CA SER A 59 -7.27 0.27 -5.50
C SER A 59 -6.22 1.32 -5.13
N LYS A 60 -6.55 2.24 -4.21
CA LYS A 60 -5.66 3.34 -3.79
C LYS A 60 -4.82 2.94 -2.56
N PHE A 61 -3.99 1.93 -2.71
CA PHE A 61 -3.08 1.46 -1.67
C PHE A 61 -1.74 1.03 -2.25
N LEU A 62 -0.68 1.10 -1.44
CA LEU A 62 0.62 0.52 -1.76
C LEU A 62 0.66 -0.95 -1.34
N LEU A 63 1.59 -1.70 -1.95
CA LEU A 63 1.90 -3.07 -1.59
C LEU A 63 3.31 -3.17 -1.03
N GLU A 64 3.45 -3.88 0.09
CA GLU A 64 4.74 -4.07 0.75
C GLU A 64 4.96 -5.53 1.17
N THR A 65 6.21 -5.85 1.44
CA THR A 65 6.60 -7.14 2.01
C THR A 65 6.91 -7.05 3.50
N ASP A 66 7.26 -5.85 3.99
CA ASP A 66 7.89 -5.65 5.30
C ASP A 66 9.03 -6.66 5.53
N TYR A 67 9.86 -6.85 4.51
CA TYR A 67 10.94 -7.83 4.56
C TYR A 67 11.93 -7.47 5.67
N VAL A 68 12.11 -8.40 6.61
CA VAL A 68 13.11 -8.33 7.67
C VAL A 68 14.11 -9.47 7.46
N ASP A 69 15.37 -9.13 7.25
CA ASP A 69 16.47 -10.10 7.12
C ASP A 69 16.93 -10.57 8.51
N ASP A 70 16.08 -11.37 9.18
CA ASP A 70 16.36 -11.97 10.48
C ASP A 70 16.62 -13.49 10.33
N PRO A 71 17.90 -13.92 10.38
CA PRO A 71 18.27 -15.33 10.25
C PRO A 71 17.61 -16.24 11.31
N MET A 72 17.17 -15.68 12.43
CA MET A 72 16.52 -16.41 13.52
C MET A 72 15.03 -16.66 13.28
N LYS A 73 14.43 -16.06 12.23
CA LYS A 73 13.01 -16.23 11.89
C LYS A 73 12.77 -16.74 10.45
N PRO A 74 13.39 -17.87 10.04
CA PRO A 74 13.17 -18.43 8.71
C PRO A 74 11.69 -18.77 8.52
N GLY A 75 11.06 -18.20 7.50
CA GLY A 75 9.65 -18.46 7.13
C GLY A 75 8.59 -17.54 7.74
N LYS A 76 8.93 -16.65 8.69
CA LYS A 76 8.01 -15.60 9.17
C LYS A 76 7.98 -14.35 8.29
N VAL A 77 8.87 -14.30 7.30
CA VAL A 77 9.11 -13.14 6.46
C VAL A 77 8.38 -13.32 5.13
N ILE A 78 7.64 -12.29 4.71
CA ILE A 78 7.07 -12.28 3.37
C ILE A 78 8.22 -12.04 2.38
N SER A 79 8.36 -12.96 1.42
CA SER A 79 9.40 -12.87 0.40
C SER A 79 9.30 -11.56 -0.40
N PRO A 80 10.45 -10.93 -0.77
CA PRO A 80 10.48 -9.74 -1.63
C PRO A 80 9.70 -9.92 -2.94
N ASP A 81 9.64 -11.15 -3.45
CA ASP A 81 8.91 -11.47 -4.69
C ASP A 81 7.39 -11.58 -4.53
N SER A 82 6.85 -11.36 -3.33
CA SER A 82 5.41 -11.39 -3.09
C SER A 82 4.68 -10.30 -3.88
N VAL A 83 5.19 -9.07 -3.91
CA VAL A 83 4.61 -7.94 -4.68
C VAL A 83 4.44 -8.30 -6.17
N PRO A 84 5.48 -8.71 -6.91
CA PRO A 84 5.29 -9.12 -8.32
C PRO A 84 4.39 -10.35 -8.46
N LYS A 85 4.46 -11.34 -7.54
CA LYS A 85 3.51 -12.47 -7.52
C LYS A 85 2.06 -12.03 -7.31
N ARG A 86 1.83 -10.90 -6.65
CA ARG A 86 0.49 -10.31 -6.46
C ARG A 86 0.02 -9.55 -7.68
N ALA A 87 0.92 -8.84 -8.37
CA ALA A 87 0.61 -8.27 -9.68
C ALA A 87 0.16 -9.38 -10.67
N LEU A 88 0.92 -10.48 -10.77
CA LEU A 88 0.54 -11.62 -11.63
C LEU A 88 -0.82 -12.22 -11.27
N MET A 89 -1.15 -12.31 -9.98
CA MET A 89 -2.45 -12.76 -9.51
C MET A 89 -3.57 -11.79 -9.95
N ILE A 90 -3.38 -10.48 -9.72
CA ILE A 90 -4.36 -9.46 -10.11
C ILE A 90 -4.65 -9.54 -11.62
N ARG A 91 -3.59 -9.66 -12.45
CA ARG A 91 -3.73 -9.83 -13.90
C ARG A 91 -4.56 -11.05 -14.30
N GLY A 92 -4.45 -12.15 -13.55
CA GLY A 92 -5.19 -13.38 -13.83
C GLY A 92 -6.62 -13.40 -13.26
N GLU A 93 -6.91 -12.63 -12.22
CA GLU A 93 -8.18 -12.68 -11.49
C GLU A 93 -9.14 -11.52 -11.81
N TYR A 94 -8.65 -10.37 -12.30
CA TYR A 94 -9.46 -9.16 -12.47
C TYR A 94 -9.45 -8.64 -13.91
N HIS A 95 -10.63 -8.49 -14.52
CA HIS A 95 -10.76 -8.01 -15.90
C HIS A 95 -10.25 -6.57 -16.09
N ASN A 96 -10.30 -5.75 -15.05
CA ASN A 96 -9.84 -4.36 -15.04
C ASN A 96 -8.42 -4.22 -14.48
N HIS A 97 -7.59 -5.27 -14.58
CA HIS A 97 -6.25 -5.28 -13.99
C HIS A 97 -5.36 -4.12 -14.45
N GLU A 98 -5.50 -3.63 -15.68
CA GLU A 98 -4.71 -2.50 -16.18
C GLU A 98 -4.97 -1.22 -15.37
N LYS A 99 -6.25 -0.94 -15.08
CA LYS A 99 -6.64 0.17 -14.22
C LYS A 99 -6.10 -0.02 -12.80
N ILE A 100 -6.23 -1.23 -12.25
CA ILE A 100 -5.71 -1.56 -10.92
C ILE A 100 -4.19 -1.37 -10.86
N PHE A 101 -3.48 -1.79 -11.92
CA PHE A 101 -2.04 -1.65 -12.03
C PHE A 101 -1.62 -0.19 -12.08
N HIS A 102 -2.30 0.60 -12.90
CA HIS A 102 -2.03 2.03 -13.00
C HIS A 102 -2.20 2.71 -11.63
N GLU A 103 -3.25 2.38 -10.88
CA GLU A 103 -3.51 2.97 -9.57
C GLU A 103 -2.48 2.54 -8.51
N ILE A 104 -2.18 1.23 -8.39
CA ILE A 104 -1.32 0.67 -7.34
C ILE A 104 0.17 0.87 -7.64
N PHE A 105 0.58 0.68 -8.90
CA PHE A 105 2.00 0.59 -9.29
C PHE A 105 2.52 1.84 -10.00
N TYR A 106 1.67 2.79 -10.36
CA TYR A 106 2.09 4.02 -11.05
C TYR A 106 1.57 5.30 -10.37
N ASP A 107 0.27 5.56 -10.40
CA ASP A 107 -0.33 6.81 -9.92
C ASP A 107 -0.01 7.11 -8.46
N LEU A 108 -0.22 6.13 -7.58
CA LEU A 108 0.00 6.32 -6.15
C LEU A 108 1.50 6.42 -5.81
N PRO A 109 2.38 5.50 -6.25
CA PRO A 109 3.82 5.64 -6.04
C PRO A 109 4.39 6.96 -6.60
N SER A 110 4.00 7.37 -7.80
CA SER A 110 4.49 8.61 -8.43
C SER A 110 4.07 9.89 -7.70
N ARG A 111 2.97 9.85 -6.93
CA ARG A 111 2.56 10.99 -6.09
C ARG A 111 3.35 11.11 -4.80
N ILE A 112 3.91 10.00 -4.31
CA ILE A 112 4.59 9.92 -3.01
C ILE A 112 6.09 10.08 -3.20
N TYR A 113 6.62 9.39 -4.21
CA TYR A 113 8.00 9.45 -4.64
C TYR A 113 8.13 10.42 -5.82
N ASP A 114 9.30 10.45 -6.45
CA ASP A 114 9.54 11.26 -7.64
C ASP A 114 8.93 10.55 -8.89
N PRO A 115 8.04 11.20 -9.66
CA PRO A 115 7.52 10.66 -10.91
C PRO A 115 8.60 10.23 -11.91
N ASN A 116 9.77 10.90 -11.90
CA ASN A 116 10.88 10.58 -12.79
C ASN A 116 11.45 9.17 -12.54
N LEU A 117 11.16 8.55 -11.38
CA LEU A 117 11.54 7.17 -11.09
C LEU A 117 10.74 6.13 -11.88
N PHE A 118 9.63 6.54 -12.49
CA PHE A 118 8.68 5.67 -13.19
C PHE A 118 8.63 5.93 -14.69
N GLU A 119 9.41 6.88 -15.20
CA GLU A 119 9.67 7.03 -16.62
C GLU A 119 10.64 5.91 -17.06
N ILE A 120 10.20 5.07 -18.01
CA ILE A 120 10.97 3.94 -18.56
C ILE A 120 11.45 4.29 -19.96
#